data_AF-A0A7V6Z218-F1
#
_entry.id   AF-A0A7V6Z218-F1
#
_cell.length_a   1.000
_cell.length_b   1.000
_cell.length_c   1.000
_cell.angle_alpha   90.00
_cell.angle_beta   90.00
_cell.angle_gamma   90.00
#
_symmetry.space_group_name_H-M   'P 1'
#
loop_
_entity.id
_entity.type
_entity.pdbx_description
1 polymer ?
#
loop_
_entity_poly.entity_id
_entity_poly.type
_entity_poly.pdbx_seq_one_letter_code
_entity_poly.pdbx_strand_id
1 'polypeptide(L)'
;MQFLKKNYEKILLGIVLLGLVGAAVFMLLVVGQERQAQEELRNRIISRPFRPLEPPELSFASTVLRRGELPVVVNFSDNTHRLFNPVRWQRTVDGRNIKNPVGADIERLQITRIEPLYLRISLGSISGSESSTRYAIVIEQQAARRNRGPRSYYVSVGEKREYGEDKDSFIVREVKGTPSDPTELVIELSDLEKPISIARDRPYERIDGYMADLRYPPQNTLIRNRRVGDRVVIANEEYSIVSITENEVGLSAKSNQKRWTIKYDRPS
;
A
#
# COMPACT_ATOMS: atom_id res chain seq x y z
N MET A 1 10.47 -30.19 128.73
CA MET A 1 9.34 -30.24 127.76
C MET A 1 8.27 -29.14 127.96
N GLN A 2 8.55 -28.01 128.64
CA GLN A 2 7.61 -26.88 128.67
C GLN A 2 7.84 -25.87 127.53
N PHE A 3 9.05 -25.82 126.96
CA PHE A 3 9.42 -24.87 125.91
C PHE A 3 8.74 -25.13 124.56
N LEU A 4 8.64 -26.39 124.11
CA LEU A 4 7.93 -26.71 122.87
C LEU A 4 6.41 -26.51 122.99
N LYS A 5 5.80 -26.67 124.17
CA LYS A 5 4.35 -26.46 124.36
C LYS A 5 3.99 -24.97 124.52
N LYS A 6 4.86 -24.16 125.16
CA LYS A 6 4.68 -22.70 125.25
C LYS A 6 4.97 -21.97 123.93
N ASN A 7 5.84 -22.51 123.08
CA ASN A 7 6.24 -21.85 121.83
C ASN A 7 5.77 -22.59 120.57
N TYR A 8 4.90 -23.59 120.69
CA TYR A 8 4.36 -24.36 119.55
C TYR A 8 3.69 -23.44 118.52
N GLU A 9 2.89 -22.48 119.00
CA GLU A 9 2.23 -21.50 118.15
C GLU A 9 3.24 -20.68 117.34
N LYS A 10 4.35 -20.25 117.96
CA LYS A 10 5.41 -19.50 117.27
C LYS A 10 6.15 -20.32 116.22
N ILE A 11 6.38 -21.62 116.49
CA ILE A 11 7.03 -22.53 115.52
C ILE A 11 6.10 -22.82 114.34
N LEU A 12 4.83 -23.12 114.61
CA LEU A 12 3.82 -23.34 113.58
C LEU A 12 3.66 -22.08 112.71
N LEU A 13 3.57 -20.91 113.34
CA LEU A 13 3.45 -19.62 112.66
C LEU A 13 4.71 -19.30 111.84
N GLY A 14 5.90 -19.69 112.31
CA GLY A 14 7.15 -19.59 111.56
C GLY A 14 7.18 -20.47 110.30
N ILE A 15 6.70 -21.73 110.38
CA ILE A 15 6.62 -22.63 109.21
C ILE A 15 5.59 -22.11 108.21
N VAL A 16 4.43 -21.63 108.67
CA VAL A 16 3.41 -21.04 107.80
C VAL A 16 3.95 -19.79 107.10
N LEU A 17 4.66 -18.93 107.83
CA LEU A 17 5.28 -17.73 107.26
C LEU A 17 6.32 -18.11 106.19
N LEU A 18 7.17 -19.10 106.46
CA LEU A 18 8.15 -19.61 105.49
C LEU A 18 7.48 -20.21 104.25
N GLY A 19 6.40 -20.96 104.42
CA GLY A 19 5.60 -21.49 103.32
C GLY A 19 5.00 -20.39 102.46
N LEU A 20 4.51 -19.31 103.09
CA LEU A 20 3.92 -18.17 102.40
C LEU A 20 4.98 -17.37 101.61
N VAL A 21 6.17 -17.18 102.19
CA VAL A 21 7.31 -16.59 101.49
C VAL A 21 7.74 -17.46 100.30
N GLY A 22 7.81 -18.78 100.49
CA GLY A 22 8.12 -19.73 99.41
C GLY A 22 7.10 -19.68 98.27
N ALA A 23 5.80 -19.65 98.59
CA ALA A 23 4.73 -19.51 97.61
C ALA A 23 4.80 -18.18 96.86
N ALA A 24 5.11 -17.07 97.54
CA ALA A 24 5.27 -15.77 96.91
C ALA A 24 6.44 -15.74 95.91
N VAL A 25 7.58 -16.34 96.28
CA VAL A 25 8.74 -16.47 95.38
C VAL A 25 8.41 -17.37 94.18
N PHE A 26 7.71 -18.48 94.40
CA PHE A 26 7.26 -19.35 93.32
C PHE A 26 6.29 -18.64 92.37
N MET A 27 5.36 -17.84 92.91
CA MET A 27 4.43 -17.04 92.09
C MET A 27 5.17 -16.03 91.21
N LEU A 28 6.23 -15.38 91.72
CA LEU A 28 7.05 -14.46 90.93
C LEU A 28 7.69 -15.15 89.71
N LEU A 29 8.13 -16.41 89.86
CA LEU A 29 8.69 -17.18 88.74
C LEU A 29 7.63 -17.53 87.70
N VAL A 30 6.44 -17.98 88.14
CA VAL A 30 5.33 -18.35 87.24
C VAL A 30 4.82 -17.13 86.46
N VAL A 31 4.66 -15.97 87.12
CA VAL A 31 4.26 -14.72 86.47
C VAL A 31 5.27 -14.29 85.41
N GLY A 32 6.57 -14.52 85.64
CA GLY A 32 7.61 -14.26 84.64
C GLY A 32 7.43 -15.10 83.37
N GLN A 33 7.16 -16.39 83.53
CA GLN A 33 6.95 -17.32 82.41
C GLN A 33 5.67 -17.00 81.63
N GLU A 34 4.56 -16.69 82.33
CA GLU A 34 3.30 -16.33 81.67
C GLU A 34 3.40 -15.03 80.87
N ARG A 35 4.12 -14.02 81.41
CA ARG A 35 4.38 -12.77 80.68
C ARG A 35 5.15 -13.03 79.39
N GLN A 36 6.19 -13.87 79.44
CA GLN A 36 6.95 -14.24 78.25
C GLN A 36 6.08 -14.99 77.23
N ALA A 37 5.28 -15.96 77.67
CA ALA A 37 4.36 -16.70 76.79
C ALA A 37 3.31 -15.77 76.14
N GLN A 38 2.78 -14.79 76.87
CA GLN A 38 1.87 -13.80 76.33
C GLN A 38 2.56 -12.86 75.34
N GLU A 39 3.80 -12.44 75.61
CA GLU A 39 4.58 -11.63 74.68
C GLU A 39 4.89 -12.38 73.38
N GLU A 40 5.23 -13.68 73.45
CA GLU A 40 5.44 -14.52 72.28
C GLU A 40 4.16 -14.69 71.45
N LEU A 41 3.03 -14.95 72.10
CA LEU A 41 1.73 -15.04 71.42
C LEU A 41 1.32 -13.72 70.78
N ARG A 42 1.51 -12.61 71.50
CA ARG A 42 1.26 -11.26 70.99
C ARG A 42 2.12 -10.99 69.76
N ASN A 43 3.42 -11.28 69.85
CA ASN A 43 4.35 -11.09 68.74
C ASN A 43 3.95 -11.96 67.54
N ARG A 44 3.60 -13.23 67.76
CA ARG A 44 3.15 -14.14 66.70
C ARG A 44 1.89 -13.67 65.97
N ILE A 45 0.94 -13.07 66.69
CA ILE A 45 -0.30 -12.55 66.10
C ILE A 45 -0.03 -11.25 65.34
N ILE A 46 0.77 -10.34 65.91
CA ILE A 46 1.07 -9.04 65.29
C ILE A 46 2.00 -9.21 64.08
N SER A 47 2.97 -10.13 64.13
CA SER A 47 4.00 -10.30 63.11
C SER A 47 3.71 -11.44 62.14
N ARG A 48 2.44 -11.76 61.87
CA ARG A 48 2.11 -12.74 60.83
C ARG A 48 2.61 -12.19 59.49
N PRO A 49 3.58 -12.82 58.81
CA PRO A 49 4.03 -12.35 57.51
C PRO A 49 2.85 -12.50 56.54
N PHE A 50 2.26 -11.37 56.16
CA PHE A 50 1.26 -11.36 55.11
C PHE A 50 1.99 -11.48 53.78
N ARG A 51 1.44 -12.31 52.88
CA ARG A 51 1.92 -12.33 51.51
C ARG A 51 1.56 -10.97 50.90
N PRO A 52 2.53 -10.17 50.42
CA PRO A 52 2.21 -8.93 49.75
C PRO A 52 1.28 -9.24 48.57
N LEU A 53 0.26 -8.41 48.37
CA LEU A 53 -0.62 -8.55 47.21
C LEU A 53 0.24 -8.44 45.95
N GLU A 54 0.02 -9.35 45.00
CA GLU A 54 0.67 -9.24 43.70
C GLU A 54 0.25 -7.90 43.07
N PRO A 55 1.20 -7.11 42.57
CA PRO A 55 0.88 -5.82 41.98
C PRO A 55 -0.10 -6.05 40.82
N PRO A 56 -1.15 -5.23 40.69
CA PRO A 56 -2.10 -5.35 39.58
C PRO A 56 -1.34 -5.21 38.25
N GLU A 57 -1.65 -6.07 37.28
CA GLU A 57 -1.04 -5.99 35.95
C GLU A 57 -1.53 -4.73 35.21
N LEU A 58 -0.76 -3.65 35.30
CA LEU A 58 -1.03 -2.38 34.63
C LEU A 58 -0.49 -2.34 33.19
N SER A 59 -0.25 -3.50 32.58
CA SER A 59 0.35 -3.62 31.24
C SER A 59 -0.50 -2.90 30.17
N PHE A 60 -1.82 -3.02 30.26
CA PHE A 60 -2.73 -2.33 29.35
C PHE A 60 -2.73 -0.81 29.56
N ALA A 61 -2.89 -0.37 30.81
CA ALA A 61 -2.93 1.06 31.15
C ALA A 61 -1.63 1.78 30.80
N SER A 62 -0.48 1.16 31.10
CA SER A 62 0.84 1.71 30.74
C SER A 62 1.07 1.77 29.23
N THR A 63 0.53 0.82 28.45
CA THR A 63 0.60 0.85 26.99
C THR A 63 -0.24 1.99 26.41
N VAL A 64 -1.43 2.24 26.96
CA VAL A 64 -2.29 3.35 26.53
C VAL A 64 -1.66 4.70 26.89
N LEU A 65 -1.12 4.84 28.09
CA LEU A 65 -0.40 6.06 28.50
C LEU A 65 0.83 6.33 27.63
N ARG A 66 1.66 5.31 27.35
CA ARG A 66 2.80 5.44 26.43
C ARG A 66 2.38 5.83 25.02
N ARG A 67 1.22 5.37 24.53
CA ARG A 67 0.69 5.80 23.23
C ARG A 67 0.22 7.26 23.24
N GLY A 68 -0.30 7.75 24.37
CA GLY A 68 -0.72 9.15 24.54
C GLY A 68 0.43 10.13 24.78
N GLU A 69 1.54 9.68 25.37
CA GLU A 69 2.75 10.48 25.60
C GLU A 69 3.56 10.72 24.31
N LEU A 70 3.41 9.85 23.32
CA LEU A 70 4.06 10.04 22.03
C LEU A 70 3.33 11.14 21.24
N PRO A 71 4.01 12.23 20.84
CA PRO A 71 3.40 13.23 19.99
C PRO A 71 3.01 12.58 18.67
N VAL A 72 1.71 12.60 18.36
CA VAL A 72 1.24 12.16 17.04
C VAL A 72 1.73 13.18 16.02
N VAL A 73 2.82 12.85 15.34
CA VAL A 73 3.30 13.63 14.20
C VAL A 73 2.37 13.36 13.02
N VAL A 74 1.30 14.13 12.93
CA VAL A 74 0.41 14.11 11.76
C VAL A 74 1.11 14.87 10.64
N ASN A 75 1.57 14.16 9.61
CA ASN A 75 2.16 14.78 8.43
C ASN A 75 1.05 15.28 7.48
N PHE A 76 0.70 16.56 7.58
CA PHE A 76 -0.27 17.21 6.69
C PHE A 76 0.31 17.62 5.33
N SER A 77 1.61 17.42 5.13
CA SER A 77 2.39 17.98 4.01
C SER A 77 2.93 16.92 3.04
N ASP A 78 2.70 15.63 3.30
CA ASP A 78 3.25 14.57 2.47
C ASP A 78 2.75 14.68 1.02
N ASN A 79 3.62 14.32 0.07
CA ASN A 79 3.47 14.67 -1.34
C ASN A 79 2.28 14.00 -2.05
N THR A 80 1.64 13.03 -1.41
CA THR A 80 0.60 12.19 -2.01
C THR A 80 -0.81 12.68 -1.72
N HIS A 81 -1.06 13.30 -0.56
CA HIS A 81 -2.39 13.77 -0.14
C HIS A 81 -2.29 15.03 0.72
N ARG A 82 -2.04 16.18 0.08
CA ARG A 82 -2.02 17.48 0.77
C ARG A 82 -3.42 17.84 1.28
N LEU A 83 -3.65 17.71 2.58
CA LEU A 83 -4.92 18.04 3.25
C LEU A 83 -5.24 19.54 3.17
N PHE A 84 -4.20 20.37 3.08
CA PHE A 84 -4.30 21.77 2.69
C PHE A 84 -3.84 21.91 1.25
N ASN A 85 -4.77 22.00 0.31
CA ASN A 85 -4.46 22.32 -1.07
C ASN A 85 -4.68 23.82 -1.28
N PRO A 86 -3.66 24.67 -1.05
CA PRO A 86 -3.83 26.11 -1.22
C PRO A 86 -4.21 26.42 -2.67
N VAL A 87 -5.12 27.37 -2.85
CA VAL A 87 -5.44 27.89 -4.19
C VAL A 87 -4.14 28.36 -4.83
N ARG A 88 -3.80 27.76 -5.97
CA ARG A 88 -2.57 28.11 -6.68
C ARG A 88 -2.79 29.39 -7.45
N TRP A 89 -1.79 30.25 -7.47
CA TRP A 89 -1.78 31.40 -8.36
C TRP A 89 -1.05 31.01 -9.64
N GLN A 90 -1.66 31.29 -10.78
CA GLN A 90 -1.04 31.05 -12.08
C GLN A 90 -0.94 32.37 -12.85
N ARG A 91 0.16 32.52 -13.58
CA ARG A 91 0.38 33.66 -14.46
C ARG A 91 -0.10 33.30 -15.86
N THR A 92 -0.94 34.15 -16.42
CA THR A 92 -1.42 34.06 -17.80
C THR A 92 -0.41 34.65 -18.78
N VAL A 93 -0.58 34.38 -20.08
CA VAL A 93 0.23 34.97 -21.15
C VAL A 93 0.22 36.50 -21.10
N ASP A 94 -0.92 37.10 -20.75
CA ASP A 94 -1.09 38.56 -20.59
C ASP A 94 -0.40 39.12 -19.33
N GLY A 95 0.31 38.30 -18.57
CA GLY A 95 1.00 38.67 -17.35
C GLY A 95 0.10 38.80 -16.12
N ARG A 96 -1.22 38.60 -16.24
CA ARG A 96 -2.18 38.64 -15.13
C ARG A 96 -2.09 37.38 -14.27
N ASN A 97 -2.21 37.53 -12.96
CA ASN A 97 -2.32 36.41 -12.03
C ASN A 97 -3.80 36.03 -11.85
N ILE A 98 -4.14 34.77 -12.13
CA ILE A 98 -5.48 34.23 -11.91
C ILE A 98 -5.43 33.13 -10.86
N LYS A 99 -6.53 32.98 -10.12
CA LYS A 99 -6.69 31.89 -9.16
C LYS A 99 -6.89 30.56 -9.91
N ASN A 100 -6.18 29.53 -9.48
CA ASN A 100 -6.27 28.17 -9.98
C ASN A 100 -6.55 27.21 -8.82
N PRO A 101 -7.81 27.07 -8.39
CA PRO A 101 -8.18 26.00 -7.48
C PRO A 101 -7.99 24.64 -8.15
N VAL A 102 -7.95 23.59 -7.35
CA VAL A 102 -7.72 22.21 -7.79
C VAL A 102 -8.73 21.80 -8.85
N GLY A 103 -8.25 21.44 -10.04
CA GLY A 103 -9.08 20.99 -11.16
C GLY A 103 -9.52 22.09 -12.12
N ALA A 104 -9.35 23.38 -11.78
CA ALA A 104 -9.68 24.48 -12.70
C ALA A 104 -8.68 24.62 -13.86
N ASP A 105 -7.52 23.98 -13.76
CA ASP A 105 -6.59 23.76 -14.87
C ASP A 105 -7.16 22.77 -15.88
N ILE A 106 -7.73 21.67 -15.38
CA ILE A 106 -8.35 20.63 -16.20
C ILE A 106 -9.61 21.14 -16.89
N GLU A 107 -10.46 21.91 -16.19
CA GLU A 107 -11.67 22.51 -16.78
C GLU A 107 -11.37 23.45 -17.94
N ARG A 108 -10.20 24.10 -17.92
CA ARG A 108 -9.74 25.00 -19.00
C ARG A 108 -8.91 24.25 -20.04
N LEU A 109 -8.53 23.00 -19.80
CA LEU A 109 -7.76 22.21 -20.75
C LEU A 109 -8.68 21.75 -21.88
N GLN A 110 -8.24 21.95 -23.11
CA GLN A 110 -9.00 21.60 -24.31
C GLN A 110 -8.28 20.48 -25.06
N ILE A 111 -9.03 19.49 -25.50
CA ILE A 111 -8.55 18.49 -26.44
C ILE A 111 -8.67 19.09 -27.84
N THR A 112 -7.55 19.16 -28.55
CA THR A 112 -7.50 19.74 -29.90
C THR A 112 -7.63 18.70 -31.00
N ARG A 113 -7.12 17.48 -30.76
CA ARG A 113 -7.15 16.37 -31.72
C ARG A 113 -7.01 15.05 -30.97
N ILE A 114 -7.76 14.04 -31.40
CA ILE A 114 -7.58 12.64 -31.00
C ILE A 114 -7.34 11.82 -32.27
N GLU A 115 -6.26 11.04 -32.30
CA GLU A 115 -5.90 10.17 -33.43
C GLU A 115 -5.85 8.71 -32.97
N PRO A 116 -6.49 7.79 -33.71
CA PRO A 116 -6.35 6.36 -33.44
C PRO A 116 -4.94 5.88 -33.77
N LEU A 117 -4.43 4.94 -32.97
CA LEU A 117 -3.17 4.24 -33.18
C LEU A 117 -3.47 2.81 -33.59
N TYR A 118 -2.92 2.39 -34.73
CA TYR A 118 -3.24 1.09 -35.32
C TYR A 118 -2.17 0.02 -35.04
N LEU A 119 -2.65 -1.21 -34.90
CA LEU A 119 -1.89 -2.42 -35.20
C LEU A 119 -2.16 -2.79 -36.65
N ARG A 120 -1.12 -2.78 -37.49
CA ARG A 120 -1.21 -3.15 -38.90
C ARG A 120 -0.34 -4.35 -39.19
N ILE A 121 -0.93 -5.38 -39.80
CA ILE A 121 -0.25 -6.60 -40.20
C ILE A 121 -0.44 -6.78 -41.70
N SER A 122 0.67 -6.89 -42.43
CA SER A 122 0.66 -6.98 -43.88
C SER A 122 1.64 -8.04 -44.39
N LEU A 123 1.34 -8.58 -45.56
CA LEU A 123 2.25 -9.48 -46.26
C LEU A 123 3.27 -8.66 -47.05
N GLY A 124 4.54 -8.81 -46.72
CA GLY A 124 5.66 -8.21 -47.43
C GLY A 124 6.17 -9.12 -48.56
N SER A 125 7.45 -9.47 -48.50
CA SER A 125 8.10 -10.36 -49.47
C SER A 125 7.86 -11.83 -49.15
N ILE A 126 7.85 -12.65 -50.19
CA ILE A 126 7.88 -14.11 -50.07
C ILE A 126 9.24 -14.57 -50.56
N SER A 127 9.90 -15.42 -49.78
CA SER A 127 11.24 -15.91 -50.10
C SER A 127 11.30 -17.42 -49.90
N GLY A 128 11.78 -18.16 -50.89
CA GLY A 128 11.99 -19.60 -50.79
C GLY A 128 11.55 -20.36 -52.04
N SER A 129 11.78 -21.67 -52.02
CA SER A 129 11.29 -22.62 -53.02
C SER A 129 9.99 -23.27 -52.54
N GLU A 130 9.33 -24.05 -53.40
CA GLU A 130 8.08 -24.79 -53.08
C GLU A 130 8.21 -25.69 -51.83
N SER A 131 9.42 -26.16 -51.49
CA SER A 131 9.65 -26.98 -50.31
C SER A 131 9.97 -26.21 -49.02
N SER A 132 10.37 -24.93 -49.11
CA SER A 132 10.79 -24.13 -47.96
C SER A 132 10.43 -22.65 -48.13
N THR A 133 9.15 -22.37 -48.31
CA THR A 133 8.64 -21.00 -48.44
C THR A 133 8.60 -20.29 -47.08
N ARG A 134 9.22 -19.11 -47.02
CA ARG A 134 9.14 -18.17 -45.89
C ARG A 134 8.36 -16.93 -46.30
N TYR A 135 7.45 -16.51 -45.42
CA TYR A 135 6.65 -15.31 -45.59
C TYR A 135 7.23 -14.20 -44.72
N ALA A 136 7.50 -13.03 -45.30
CA ALA A 136 7.84 -11.84 -44.54
C ALA A 136 6.54 -11.15 -44.11
N ILE A 137 6.19 -11.28 -42.84
CA ILE A 137 5.06 -10.58 -42.23
C ILE A 137 5.55 -9.26 -41.69
N VAL A 138 4.99 -8.16 -42.19
CA VAL A 138 5.31 -6.81 -41.75
C VAL A 138 4.29 -6.39 -40.71
N ILE A 139 4.75 -6.18 -39.47
CA ILE A 139 3.93 -5.77 -38.33
C ILE A 139 4.34 -4.35 -37.93
N GLU A 140 3.36 -3.45 -37.88
CA GLU A 140 3.51 -2.08 -37.40
C GLU A 140 2.62 -1.89 -36.15
N GLN A 141 3.23 -1.44 -35.05
CA GLN A 141 2.58 -1.27 -33.76
C GLN A 141 2.61 0.19 -33.35
N GLN A 142 1.64 0.97 -33.84
CA GLN A 142 1.64 2.40 -33.57
C GLN A 142 1.39 2.71 -32.09
N ALA A 143 0.72 1.83 -31.34
CA ALA A 143 0.44 2.01 -29.91
C ALA A 143 1.62 1.67 -28.98
N ALA A 144 2.61 0.91 -29.45
CA ALA A 144 3.74 0.45 -28.64
C ALA A 144 4.57 1.61 -28.04
N ARG A 145 5.15 1.40 -26.85
CA ARG A 145 5.99 2.43 -26.20
C ARG A 145 7.27 2.66 -26.99
N ARG A 146 7.91 1.56 -27.42
CA ARG A 146 9.13 1.56 -28.27
C ARG A 146 8.88 0.79 -29.56
N ASN A 147 9.75 0.96 -30.55
CA ASN A 147 9.75 0.15 -31.78
C ASN A 147 8.44 0.18 -32.60
N ARG A 148 7.87 1.38 -32.77
CA ARG A 148 6.53 1.58 -33.36
C ARG A 148 6.44 1.33 -34.87
N GLY A 149 7.55 1.53 -35.58
CA GLY A 149 7.60 1.44 -37.03
C GLY A 149 7.43 0.00 -37.54
N PRO A 150 7.19 -0.16 -38.85
CA PRO A 150 7.01 -1.47 -39.46
C PRO A 150 8.26 -2.33 -39.30
N ARG A 151 8.06 -3.58 -38.93
CA ARG A 151 9.12 -4.59 -38.80
C ARG A 151 8.74 -5.86 -39.54
N SER A 152 9.68 -6.37 -40.32
CA SER A 152 9.52 -7.61 -41.08
C SER A 152 9.97 -8.82 -40.27
N TYR A 153 9.11 -9.81 -40.17
CA TYR A 153 9.36 -11.09 -39.54
C TYR A 153 9.25 -12.20 -40.59
N TYR A 154 10.33 -12.96 -40.78
CA TYR A 154 10.34 -14.09 -41.71
C TYR A 154 9.92 -15.36 -40.97
N VAL A 155 8.85 -16.00 -41.45
CA VAL A 155 8.22 -17.14 -40.77
C VAL A 155 7.80 -18.22 -41.76
N SER A 156 7.98 -19.48 -41.38
CA SER A 156 7.43 -20.64 -42.08
C SER A 156 6.06 -21.03 -41.52
N VAL A 157 5.27 -21.80 -42.28
CA VAL A 157 3.97 -22.31 -41.81
C VAL A 157 4.16 -23.16 -40.55
N GLY A 158 3.36 -22.89 -39.52
CA GLY A 158 3.40 -23.57 -38.22
C GLY A 158 4.49 -23.09 -37.26
N GLU A 159 5.37 -22.17 -37.68
CA GLU A 159 6.41 -21.61 -36.83
C GLU A 159 5.84 -20.47 -35.96
N LYS A 160 6.11 -20.54 -34.66
CA LYS A 160 5.75 -19.49 -33.71
C LYS A 160 6.83 -18.41 -33.66
N ARG A 161 6.43 -17.16 -33.86
CA ARG A 161 7.31 -15.99 -33.74
C ARG A 161 6.75 -14.98 -32.76
N GLU A 162 7.65 -14.29 -32.07
CA GLU A 162 7.32 -13.22 -31.14
C GLU A 162 7.54 -11.85 -31.80
N TYR A 163 6.68 -10.89 -31.48
CA TYR A 163 6.71 -9.53 -31.97
C TYR A 163 6.42 -8.52 -30.84
N GLY A 164 6.75 -7.25 -31.10
CA GLY A 164 6.47 -6.17 -30.13
C GLY A 164 7.35 -6.15 -28.89
N GLU A 165 6.98 -5.26 -27.96
CA GLU A 165 7.63 -5.09 -26.66
C GLU A 165 7.11 -6.11 -25.64
N ASP A 166 5.82 -6.43 -25.71
CA ASP A 166 5.14 -7.36 -24.80
C ASP A 166 5.36 -8.85 -25.17
N LYS A 167 6.16 -9.10 -26.22
CA LYS A 167 6.48 -10.44 -26.76
C LYS A 167 5.23 -11.24 -27.13
N ASP A 168 4.26 -10.55 -27.72
CA ASP A 168 3.11 -11.20 -28.32
C ASP A 168 3.56 -12.17 -29.40
N SER A 169 2.78 -13.23 -29.62
CA SER A 169 3.17 -14.27 -30.55
C SER A 169 2.17 -14.41 -31.69
N PHE A 170 2.69 -14.77 -32.85
CA PHE A 170 1.91 -15.06 -34.03
C PHE A 170 2.39 -16.33 -34.71
N ILE A 171 1.45 -17.02 -35.36
CA ILE A 171 1.69 -18.26 -36.10
C ILE A 171 0.96 -18.16 -37.45
N VAL A 172 1.66 -18.43 -38.54
CA VAL A 172 1.02 -18.64 -39.84
C VAL A 172 0.47 -20.06 -39.86
N ARG A 173 -0.85 -20.22 -39.82
CA ARG A 173 -1.52 -21.54 -39.75
C ARG A 173 -1.74 -22.15 -41.11
N GLU A 174 -2.26 -21.35 -42.03
CA GLU A 174 -2.68 -21.82 -43.34
C GLU A 174 -2.29 -20.81 -44.40
N VAL A 175 -1.91 -21.34 -45.55
CA VAL A 175 -1.62 -20.59 -46.76
C VAL A 175 -2.63 -21.05 -47.79
N LYS A 176 -3.49 -20.14 -48.26
CA LYS A 176 -4.44 -20.43 -49.33
C LYS A 176 -3.85 -19.99 -50.67
N GLY A 177 -3.93 -20.86 -51.67
CA GLY A 177 -3.36 -20.64 -52.99
C GLY A 177 -1.98 -21.29 -53.14
N THR A 178 -1.19 -20.82 -54.10
CA THR A 178 0.15 -21.35 -54.33
C THR A 178 1.12 -20.81 -53.27
N PRO A 179 2.07 -21.61 -52.76
CA PRO A 179 3.03 -21.12 -51.76
C PRO A 179 3.87 -19.92 -52.25
N SER A 180 4.19 -19.88 -53.54
CA SER A 180 4.94 -18.78 -54.16
C SER A 180 4.11 -17.50 -54.35
N ASP A 181 2.78 -17.61 -54.46
CA ASP A 181 1.87 -16.47 -54.55
C ASP A 181 0.52 -16.77 -53.86
N PRO A 182 0.46 -16.63 -52.52
CA PRO A 182 -0.72 -16.96 -51.75
C PRO A 182 -1.81 -15.92 -51.98
N THR A 183 -3.03 -16.40 -52.17
CA THR A 183 -4.23 -15.56 -52.22
C THR A 183 -4.55 -14.99 -50.85
N GLU A 184 -4.43 -15.82 -49.80
CA GLU A 184 -4.64 -15.41 -48.42
C GLU A 184 -3.70 -16.18 -47.47
N LEU A 185 -3.26 -15.52 -46.41
CA LEU A 185 -2.57 -16.13 -45.27
C LEU A 185 -3.45 -16.04 -44.04
N VAL A 186 -3.65 -17.17 -43.38
CA VAL A 186 -4.38 -17.26 -42.12
C VAL A 186 -3.38 -17.21 -40.99
N ILE A 187 -3.41 -16.13 -40.21
CA ILE A 187 -2.51 -15.87 -39.09
C ILE A 187 -3.31 -15.97 -37.80
N GLU A 188 -2.80 -16.76 -36.87
CA GLU A 188 -3.28 -16.79 -35.49
C GLU A 188 -2.40 -15.86 -34.65
N LEU A 189 -3.03 -14.92 -33.96
CA LEU A 189 -2.39 -14.03 -33.01
C LEU A 189 -2.73 -14.49 -31.59
N SER A 190 -1.80 -14.39 -30.65
CA SER A 190 -2.04 -14.81 -29.26
C SER A 190 -3.07 -13.98 -28.50
N ASP A 191 -3.34 -12.75 -28.95
CA ASP A 191 -4.32 -11.84 -28.36
C ASP A 191 -5.74 -12.05 -28.89
N LEU A 192 -5.91 -12.82 -29.97
CA LEU A 192 -7.19 -13.07 -30.62
C LEU A 192 -7.58 -14.54 -30.54
N GLU A 193 -8.83 -14.82 -30.17
CA GLU A 193 -9.38 -16.19 -30.20
C GLU A 193 -9.59 -16.72 -31.62
N LYS A 194 -9.77 -15.81 -32.61
CA LYS A 194 -10.04 -16.15 -34.00
C LYS A 194 -8.85 -15.78 -34.88
N PRO A 195 -8.44 -16.67 -35.80
CA PRO A 195 -7.40 -16.33 -36.74
C PRO A 195 -7.88 -15.24 -37.71
N ILE A 196 -6.95 -14.39 -38.12
CA ILE A 196 -7.16 -13.31 -39.09
C ILE A 196 -6.67 -13.76 -40.47
N SER A 197 -7.33 -13.29 -41.53
CA SER A 197 -6.85 -13.46 -42.89
C SER A 197 -6.21 -12.18 -43.40
N ILE A 198 -5.02 -12.30 -44.00
CA ILE A 198 -4.34 -11.20 -44.69
C ILE A 198 -4.02 -11.60 -46.13
N ALA A 199 -3.98 -10.62 -47.02
CA ALA A 199 -3.54 -10.76 -48.41
C ALA A 199 -2.55 -9.63 -48.76
N ARG A 200 -1.92 -9.67 -49.94
CA ARG A 200 -0.99 -8.61 -50.39
C ARG A 200 -1.66 -7.22 -50.43
N ASP A 201 -2.92 -7.20 -50.86
CA ASP A 201 -3.77 -6.02 -51.03
C ASP A 201 -4.71 -5.77 -49.83
N ARG A 202 -4.81 -6.75 -48.92
CA ARG A 202 -5.66 -6.68 -47.73
C ARG A 202 -4.85 -6.86 -46.44
N PRO A 203 -4.22 -5.78 -45.93
CA PRO A 203 -3.64 -5.80 -44.60
C PRO A 203 -4.75 -5.91 -43.54
N TYR A 204 -4.39 -6.50 -42.40
CA TYR A 204 -5.24 -6.44 -41.20
C TYR A 204 -4.92 -5.17 -40.43
N GLU A 205 -5.95 -4.42 -40.05
CA GLU A 205 -5.83 -3.19 -39.26
C GLU A 205 -6.84 -3.21 -38.11
N ARG A 206 -6.35 -2.89 -36.91
CA ARG A 206 -7.17 -2.73 -35.70
C ARG A 206 -6.70 -1.53 -34.91
N ILE A 207 -7.62 -0.81 -34.29
CA ILE A 207 -7.29 0.26 -33.34
C ILE A 207 -6.80 -0.38 -32.05
N ASP A 208 -5.57 -0.05 -31.65
CA ASP A 208 -4.89 -0.61 -30.48
C ASP A 208 -4.66 0.46 -29.39
N GLY A 209 -4.95 1.72 -29.71
CA GLY A 209 -4.93 2.82 -28.75
C GLY A 209 -5.27 4.16 -29.40
N TYR A 210 -5.09 5.23 -28.63
CA TYR A 210 -5.33 6.59 -29.08
C TYR A 210 -4.19 7.50 -28.64
N MET A 211 -3.98 8.56 -29.40
CA MET A 211 -3.07 9.66 -29.10
C MET A 211 -3.86 10.97 -29.07
N ALA A 212 -3.52 11.86 -28.14
CA ALA A 212 -4.23 13.13 -27.98
C ALA A 212 -3.28 14.33 -28.02
N ASP A 213 -3.76 15.41 -28.62
CA ASP A 213 -3.17 16.73 -28.54
C ASP A 213 -4.03 17.61 -27.63
N LEU A 214 -3.40 18.21 -26.62
CA LEU A 214 -4.03 19.04 -25.61
C LEU A 214 -3.55 20.48 -25.74
N ARG A 215 -4.43 21.45 -25.50
CA ARG A 215 -4.11 22.87 -25.42
C ARG A 215 -4.54 23.42 -24.07
N TYR A 216 -3.65 24.18 -23.43
CA TYR A 216 -3.96 24.93 -22.22
C TYR A 216 -3.98 26.43 -22.53
N PRO A 217 -5.17 27.02 -22.77
CA PRO A 217 -5.31 28.42 -23.18
C PRO A 217 -4.67 29.45 -22.23
N PRO A 218 -4.76 29.34 -20.89
CA PRO A 218 -4.23 30.38 -19.98
C PRO A 218 -2.72 30.65 -20.13
N GLN A 219 -1.93 29.65 -20.51
CA GLN A 219 -0.49 29.77 -20.77
C GLN A 219 -0.14 29.61 -22.25
N ASN A 220 -1.15 29.46 -23.11
CA ASN A 220 -1.02 29.11 -24.53
C ASN A 220 -0.08 27.91 -24.78
N THR A 221 -0.08 26.95 -23.86
CA THR A 221 0.77 25.77 -23.95
C THR A 221 0.10 24.74 -24.84
N LEU A 222 0.83 24.26 -25.85
CA LEU A 222 0.38 23.19 -26.72
C LEU A 222 1.15 21.91 -26.42
N ILE A 223 0.41 20.85 -26.13
CA ILE A 223 0.93 19.57 -25.66
C ILE A 223 0.55 18.54 -26.71
N ARG A 224 1.48 18.20 -27.60
CA ARG A 224 1.22 17.31 -28.74
C ARG A 224 1.65 15.87 -28.50
N ASN A 225 1.07 14.97 -29.30
CA ASN A 225 1.44 13.57 -29.47
C ASN A 225 1.48 12.79 -28.15
N ARG A 226 0.50 13.03 -27.26
CA ARG A 226 0.48 12.41 -25.94
C ARG A 226 -0.27 11.10 -25.92
N ARG A 227 0.26 10.16 -25.15
CA ARG A 227 -0.22 8.78 -25.05
C ARG A 227 -0.47 8.40 -23.60
N VAL A 228 -1.15 7.28 -23.42
CA VAL A 228 -1.35 6.67 -22.10
C VAL A 228 0.02 6.41 -21.44
N GLY A 229 0.16 6.85 -20.20
CA GLY A 229 1.39 6.78 -19.41
C GLY A 229 2.29 8.01 -19.51
N ASP A 230 2.07 8.91 -20.48
CA ASP A 230 2.87 10.13 -20.60
C ASP A 230 2.60 11.08 -19.44
N ARG A 231 3.61 11.88 -19.11
CA ARG A 231 3.52 12.96 -18.12
C ARG A 231 3.43 14.31 -18.80
N VAL A 232 2.55 15.16 -18.29
CA VAL A 232 2.31 16.51 -18.80
C VAL A 232 2.29 17.50 -17.63
N VAL A 233 2.80 18.70 -17.86
CA VAL A 233 2.80 19.76 -16.85
C VAL A 233 1.81 20.84 -17.27
N ILE A 234 0.81 21.11 -16.42
CA ILE A 234 -0.25 22.08 -16.67
C ILE A 234 -0.34 22.96 -15.43
N ALA A 235 -0.27 24.28 -15.60
CA ALA A 235 -0.36 25.25 -14.50
C ALA A 235 0.57 24.94 -13.31
N ASN A 236 1.81 24.50 -13.61
CA ASN A 236 2.84 24.11 -12.64
C ASN A 236 2.49 22.86 -11.79
N GLU A 237 1.58 22.02 -12.26
CA GLU A 237 1.25 20.71 -11.70
C GLU A 237 1.57 19.60 -12.70
N GLU A 238 2.12 18.49 -12.21
CA GLU A 238 2.41 17.31 -13.01
C GLU A 238 1.21 16.37 -13.03
N TYR A 239 0.74 16.04 -14.23
CA TYR A 239 -0.31 15.07 -14.48
C TYR A 239 0.23 13.89 -15.27
N SER A 240 -0.30 12.70 -15.01
CA SER A 240 -0.12 11.51 -15.84
C SER A 240 -1.38 11.23 -16.64
N ILE A 241 -1.23 10.88 -17.92
CA ILE A 241 -2.34 10.43 -18.76
C ILE A 241 -2.62 8.98 -18.42
N VAL A 242 -3.82 8.71 -17.91
CA VAL A 242 -4.24 7.37 -17.46
C VAL A 242 -5.03 6.65 -18.54
N SER A 243 -5.81 7.38 -19.33
CA SER A 243 -6.60 6.82 -20.42
C SER A 243 -6.76 7.83 -21.55
N ILE A 244 -6.87 7.31 -22.78
CA ILE A 244 -7.30 8.07 -23.95
C ILE A 244 -8.28 7.15 -24.69
N THR A 245 -9.50 7.63 -24.91
CA THR A 245 -10.49 6.98 -25.76
C THR A 245 -10.75 7.86 -26.99
N GLU A 246 -11.66 7.45 -27.87
CA GLU A 246 -12.04 8.27 -29.03
C GLU A 246 -12.57 9.66 -28.65
N ASN A 247 -13.22 9.76 -27.47
CA ASN A 247 -13.98 10.95 -27.09
C ASN A 247 -13.51 11.57 -25.77
N GLU A 248 -12.54 10.99 -25.07
CA GLU A 248 -12.13 11.52 -23.77
C GLU A 248 -10.67 11.23 -23.42
N VAL A 249 -10.11 12.08 -22.56
CA VAL A 249 -8.76 11.94 -22.01
C VAL A 249 -8.85 11.94 -20.48
N GLY A 250 -8.34 10.88 -19.87
CA GLY A 250 -8.21 10.72 -18.43
C GLY A 250 -6.84 11.20 -17.94
N LEU A 251 -6.84 12.11 -16.96
CA LEU A 251 -5.64 12.68 -16.33
C LEU A 251 -5.65 12.40 -14.83
N SER A 252 -4.48 12.12 -14.25
CA SER A 252 -4.30 11.99 -12.80
C SER A 252 -3.26 12.99 -12.33
N ALA A 253 -3.58 13.81 -11.33
CA ALA A 253 -2.59 14.69 -10.71
C ALA A 253 -1.65 13.89 -9.82
N LYS A 254 -0.37 14.25 -9.82
CA LYS A 254 0.63 13.59 -8.98
C LYS A 254 0.51 14.00 -7.50
N SER A 255 0.09 15.24 -7.22
CA SER A 255 0.02 15.78 -5.85
C SER A 255 -1.09 15.22 -4.96
N ASN A 256 -2.16 14.72 -5.55
CA ASN A 256 -3.33 14.23 -4.80
C ASN A 256 -3.94 12.93 -5.37
N GLN A 257 -3.36 12.39 -6.46
CA GLN A 257 -3.86 11.21 -7.19
C GLN A 257 -5.31 11.32 -7.67
N LYS A 258 -5.89 12.52 -7.65
CA LYS A 258 -7.24 12.75 -8.15
C LYS A 258 -7.23 12.57 -9.66
N ARG A 259 -8.27 11.90 -10.15
CA ARG A 259 -8.46 11.64 -11.58
C ARG A 259 -9.53 12.58 -12.12
N TRP A 260 -9.32 13.03 -13.33
CA TRP A 260 -10.28 13.79 -14.10
C TRP A 260 -10.40 13.22 -15.50
N THR A 261 -11.56 13.44 -16.09
CA THR A 261 -11.85 13.06 -17.46
C THR A 261 -12.28 14.30 -18.20
N ILE A 262 -11.61 14.60 -19.31
CA ILE A 262 -11.95 15.70 -20.20
C ILE A 262 -12.60 15.08 -21.44
N LYS A 263 -13.76 15.60 -21.82
CA LYS A 263 -14.45 15.19 -23.04
C LYS A 263 -13.93 15.97 -24.24
N TYR A 264 -13.75 15.29 -25.35
CA TYR A 264 -13.41 15.90 -26.63
C TYR A 264 -14.70 16.41 -27.26
N ASP A 265 -14.81 17.74 -27.32
CA ASP A 265 -15.88 18.39 -28.07
C ASP A 265 -15.43 18.45 -29.53
N ARG A 266 -15.89 17.48 -30.33
CA ARG A 266 -15.48 17.35 -31.73
C ARG A 266 -16.03 18.57 -32.48
N PRO A 267 -15.18 19.44 -33.05
CA PRO A 267 -15.68 20.56 -33.84
C PRO A 267 -16.49 19.98 -35.01
N SER A 268 -17.76 20.37 -35.05
CA SER A 268 -18.74 19.99 -36.09
C SER A 268 -18.35 20.53 -37.46
#